data_AF-A0AAD9E8S1-F1
#
_entry.id   AF-A0AAD9E8S1-F1
#
_cell.length_a   1.000
_cell.length_b   1.000
_cell.length_c   1.000
_cell.angle_alpha   90.00
_cell.angle_beta   90.00
_cell.angle_gamma   90.00
#
_symmetry.space_group_name_H-M   'P 1'
#
loop_
_entity.id
_entity.type
_entity.pdbx_description
1 polymer ?
#
loop_
_entity_poly.entity_id
_entity_poly.type
_entity_poly.pdbx_seq_one_letter_code
_entity_poly.pdbx_strand_id
1 'polypeptide(L)'
;MQFLTVALAMASVANAHTMLSKLYINGESEGDATCIRTPMEGDIATSPVAGLTSDDMACGKDGANAVAYVCPAAGSSKLTFEFRQWPDARQSGSIDPSHRGPVSVYLKKVDDMFTSAAAGSGWFKIWDDGLDSEGKWGVDRLIANNGLLTVELPSGLPAGYYLARPEILALHQAVSLKDPQYYVGCAQIYIEDGPSGSLDIPSEYAVSIPGYVDGSEPGNNWNLYDSSQNPSTTYTVPGPKVYSPSGSSSGVMALAAKDIEGAVPANCLLKVGNWCGVPLETYSTQVGCWDQVDACYAQGEKCFSSAPPTGSKNCDAWNSGMCKVISDQCTAGNWNGPPENQISATTVPAPGAIPEAVN
;
A
#
# COMPACT_ATOMS: atom_id res chain seq x y z
N MET A 1 -27.45 -41.87 30.96
CA MET A 1 -27.93 -41.56 29.60
C MET A 1 -28.49 -40.15 29.64
N GLN A 2 -28.10 -39.17 28.85
CA GLN A 2 -27.14 -39.05 27.76
C GLN A 2 -26.97 -37.53 27.59
N PHE A 3 -25.76 -36.98 27.75
CA PHE A 3 -25.52 -35.55 27.55
C PHE A 3 -25.50 -35.27 26.05
N LEU A 4 -26.42 -34.43 25.57
CA LEU A 4 -26.41 -33.91 24.20
C LEU A 4 -25.33 -32.83 24.11
N THR A 5 -24.22 -33.14 23.43
CA THR A 5 -23.17 -32.17 23.09
C THR A 5 -23.61 -31.38 21.86
N VAL A 6 -23.93 -30.10 22.03
CA VAL A 6 -24.17 -29.17 20.91
C VAL A 6 -22.80 -28.74 20.38
N ALA A 7 -22.43 -29.21 19.19
CA ALA A 7 -21.26 -28.73 18.47
C ALA A 7 -21.59 -27.35 17.87
N LEU A 8 -20.95 -26.29 18.37
CA LEU A 8 -20.97 -24.97 17.74
C LEU A 8 -20.16 -25.07 16.44
N ALA A 9 -20.84 -25.01 15.30
CA ALA A 9 -20.18 -24.81 14.01
C ALA A 9 -19.63 -23.37 13.98
N MET A 10 -18.31 -23.21 14.05
CA MET A 10 -17.68 -21.91 13.80
C MET A 10 -17.87 -21.60 12.31
N ALA A 11 -18.65 -20.56 12.01
CA ALA A 11 -18.72 -20.00 10.67
C ALA A 11 -17.34 -19.43 10.31
N SER A 12 -16.64 -20.08 9.39
CA SER A 12 -15.46 -19.49 8.76
C SER A 12 -15.90 -18.25 8.01
N VAL A 13 -15.52 -17.07 8.50
CA VAL A 13 -15.56 -15.84 7.70
C VAL A 13 -14.57 -16.04 6.56
N ALA A 14 -15.07 -16.44 5.39
CA ALA A 14 -14.25 -16.49 4.18
C ALA A 14 -13.92 -15.05 3.81
N ASN A 15 -12.67 -14.62 4.07
CA ASN A 15 -12.19 -13.35 3.52
C ASN A 15 -11.83 -13.62 2.05
N ALA A 16 -12.57 -13.02 1.12
CA ALA A 16 -12.35 -13.17 -0.32
C ALA A 16 -11.61 -11.96 -0.94
N HIS A 17 -11.50 -10.87 -0.18
CA HIS A 17 -11.16 -9.55 -0.70
C HIS A 17 -9.67 -9.23 -0.50
N THR A 18 -9.21 -8.03 -0.86
CA THR A 18 -7.78 -7.70 -0.88
C THR A 18 -7.47 -6.27 -0.45
N MET A 19 -6.24 -6.03 0.01
CA MET A 19 -5.71 -4.71 0.35
C MET A 19 -4.26 -4.58 -0.13
N LEU A 20 -3.90 -3.42 -0.69
CA LEU A 20 -2.51 -3.04 -0.90
C LEU A 20 -1.81 -2.96 0.46
N SER A 21 -0.89 -3.89 0.72
CA SER A 21 -0.34 -4.13 2.06
C SER A 21 1.14 -3.77 2.17
N LYS A 22 1.89 -3.79 1.08
CA LYS A 22 3.32 -3.46 1.08
C LYS A 22 3.79 -2.95 -0.27
N LEU A 23 4.75 -2.04 -0.22
CA LEU A 23 5.50 -1.54 -1.36
C LEU A 23 6.93 -2.12 -1.31
N TYR A 24 7.47 -2.45 -2.48
CA TYR A 24 8.89 -2.71 -2.66
C TYR A 24 9.43 -1.74 -3.72
N ILE A 25 10.65 -1.26 -3.52
CA ILE A 25 11.37 -0.41 -4.47
C ILE A 25 12.63 -1.15 -4.87
N ASN A 26 12.79 -1.42 -6.17
CA ASN A 26 13.90 -2.20 -6.72
C ASN A 26 14.10 -3.57 -6.05
N GLY A 27 13.00 -4.20 -5.61
CA GLY A 27 12.98 -5.49 -4.93
C GLY A 27 13.22 -5.43 -3.43
N GLU A 28 13.53 -4.27 -2.86
CA GLU A 28 13.69 -4.08 -1.41
C GLU A 28 12.36 -3.69 -0.77
N SER A 29 12.04 -4.31 0.38
CA SER A 29 10.78 -4.07 1.09
C SER A 29 10.82 -2.73 1.83
N GLU A 30 9.85 -1.85 1.57
CA GLU A 30 9.63 -0.64 2.35
C GLU A 30 9.01 -0.91 3.72
N GLY A 31 8.50 -2.12 3.96
CA GLY A 31 7.82 -2.50 5.21
C GLY A 31 6.30 -2.47 5.08
N ASP A 32 5.62 -3.20 5.97
CA ASP A 32 4.16 -3.34 5.91
C ASP A 32 3.46 -1.99 6.14
N ALA A 33 2.57 -1.63 5.21
CA ALA A 33 1.83 -0.37 5.12
C ALA A 33 2.68 0.92 5.15
N THR A 34 4.01 0.82 5.06
CA THR A 34 4.87 2.00 5.00
C THR A 34 4.68 2.72 3.68
N CYS A 35 4.55 4.05 3.75
CA CYS A 35 4.28 4.93 2.62
C CYS A 35 2.94 4.65 1.92
N ILE A 36 2.10 3.75 2.44
CA ILE A 36 0.80 3.41 1.86
C ILE A 36 -0.29 4.09 2.67
N ARG A 37 -1.20 4.78 1.98
CA ARG A 37 -2.44 5.31 2.56
C ARG A 37 -3.42 4.15 2.73
N THR A 38 -3.46 3.59 3.94
CA THR A 38 -4.17 2.36 4.26
C THR A 38 -5.45 2.66 5.05
N PRO A 39 -6.54 1.90 4.84
CA PRO A 39 -7.73 1.98 5.68
C PRO A 39 -7.41 1.49 7.10
N MET A 40 -7.82 2.20 8.14
CA MET A 40 -7.44 1.84 9.51
C MET A 40 -8.42 0.86 10.19
N GLU A 41 -9.63 0.73 9.65
CA GLU A 41 -10.67 -0.15 10.19
C GLU A 41 -10.49 -1.60 9.70
N GLY A 42 -9.84 -2.43 10.52
CA GLY A 42 -9.41 -3.78 10.13
C GLY A 42 -10.49 -4.71 9.58
N ASP A 43 -11.72 -4.64 10.09
CA ASP A 43 -12.83 -5.52 9.69
C ASP A 43 -13.31 -5.30 8.25
N ILE A 44 -13.04 -4.13 7.69
CA ILE A 44 -13.45 -3.73 6.35
C ILE A 44 -12.26 -3.23 5.50
N ALA A 45 -11.04 -3.41 5.99
CA ALA A 45 -9.83 -2.91 5.33
C ALA A 45 -9.61 -3.53 3.94
N THR A 46 -10.18 -4.72 3.71
CA THR A 46 -10.12 -5.41 2.42
C THR A 46 -11.35 -5.16 1.54
N SER A 47 -12.37 -4.43 2.01
CA SER A 47 -13.60 -4.20 1.25
C SER A 47 -13.35 -3.39 -0.02
N PRO A 48 -14.14 -3.61 -1.09
CA PRO A 48 -14.04 -2.78 -2.29
C PRO A 48 -14.53 -1.35 -2.00
N VAL A 49 -14.16 -0.41 -2.87
CA VAL A 49 -14.63 0.98 -2.78
C VAL A 49 -16.16 1.03 -2.84
N ALA A 50 -16.75 1.83 -1.94
CA ALA A 50 -18.19 2.03 -1.88
C ALA A 50 -18.69 3.04 -2.94
N GLY A 51 -18.72 2.60 -4.19
CA GLY A 51 -19.33 3.31 -5.31
C GLY A 51 -18.35 4.11 -6.19
N LEU A 52 -18.66 4.14 -7.49
CA LEU A 52 -17.76 4.65 -8.55
C LEU A 52 -17.57 6.17 -8.55
N THR A 53 -18.46 6.92 -7.90
CA THR A 53 -18.37 8.38 -7.79
C THR A 53 -17.76 8.84 -6.47
N SER A 54 -17.37 7.92 -5.59
CA SER A 54 -16.74 8.25 -4.30
C SER A 54 -15.32 8.77 -4.51
N ASP A 55 -14.88 9.72 -3.69
CA ASP A 55 -13.47 10.16 -3.63
C ASP A 55 -12.52 9.01 -3.24
N ASP A 56 -13.04 7.99 -2.54
CA ASP A 56 -12.31 6.76 -2.21
C ASP A 56 -11.86 6.00 -3.48
N MET A 57 -12.44 6.26 -4.66
CA MET A 57 -11.93 5.69 -5.91
C MET A 57 -10.48 6.09 -6.18
N ALA A 58 -10.02 7.23 -5.66
CA ALA A 58 -8.65 7.68 -5.88
C ALA A 58 -7.64 6.78 -5.14
N CYS A 59 -7.81 6.55 -3.83
CA CYS A 59 -6.80 5.89 -3.00
C CYS A 59 -7.36 4.88 -1.99
N GLY A 60 -8.62 4.47 -2.13
CA GLY A 60 -9.31 3.59 -1.20
C GLY A 60 -9.85 4.32 0.02
N LYS A 61 -10.54 3.58 0.90
CA LYS A 61 -11.04 4.12 2.18
C LYS A 61 -9.88 4.69 3.01
N ASP A 62 -10.12 5.85 3.61
CA ASP A 62 -9.13 6.69 4.32
C ASP A 62 -7.98 7.23 3.44
N GLY A 63 -7.94 6.88 2.15
CA GLY A 63 -6.87 7.23 1.21
C GLY A 63 -6.82 8.71 0.82
N ALA A 64 -7.85 9.49 1.17
CA ALA A 64 -7.81 10.95 1.07
C ALA A 64 -6.77 11.56 2.04
N ASN A 65 -6.51 10.90 3.17
CA ASN A 65 -5.55 11.36 4.17
C ASN A 65 -4.13 10.93 3.78
N ALA A 66 -3.20 11.87 3.78
CA ALA A 66 -1.80 11.55 3.65
C ALA A 66 -1.29 10.79 4.89
N VAL A 67 -0.34 9.88 4.68
CA VAL A 67 0.38 9.22 5.77
C VAL A 67 1.72 9.90 6.02
N ALA A 68 2.32 9.65 7.19
CA ALA A 68 3.51 10.37 7.61
C ALA A 68 4.73 10.15 6.70
N TYR A 69 4.83 8.98 6.04
CA TYR A 69 6.02 8.64 5.26
C TYR A 69 5.85 8.69 3.75
N VAL A 70 6.92 9.11 3.09
CA VAL A 70 7.13 9.12 1.64
C VAL A 70 8.38 8.31 1.35
N CYS A 71 8.27 7.35 0.43
CA CYS A 71 9.37 6.46 0.10
C CYS A 71 10.13 7.01 -1.12
N PRO A 72 11.44 7.30 -1.00
CA PRO A 72 12.26 7.74 -2.12
C PRO A 72 12.41 6.62 -3.15
N ALA A 73 12.33 6.97 -4.43
CA ALA A 73 12.59 6.07 -5.54
C ALA A 73 13.41 6.81 -6.61
N ALA A 74 14.53 6.25 -7.03
CA ALA A 74 15.25 6.77 -8.19
C ALA A 74 14.36 6.72 -9.44
N GLY A 75 14.64 7.58 -10.42
CA GLY A 75 14.02 7.52 -11.74
C GLY A 75 14.14 6.12 -12.34
N SER A 76 13.09 5.66 -13.02
CA SER A 76 13.00 4.29 -13.57
C SER A 76 13.13 3.16 -12.54
N SER A 77 12.92 3.44 -11.24
CA SER A 77 12.81 2.37 -10.24
C SER A 77 11.65 1.42 -10.56
N LYS A 78 11.85 0.15 -10.21
CA LYS A 78 10.78 -0.86 -10.21
C LYS A 78 9.99 -0.72 -8.91
N LEU A 79 8.68 -0.52 -9.04
CA LEU A 79 7.74 -0.54 -7.92
C LEU A 79 7.01 -1.88 -7.92
N THR A 80 7.09 -2.61 -6.81
CA THR A 80 6.26 -3.80 -6.60
C THR A 80 5.20 -3.54 -5.55
N PHE A 81 3.95 -3.72 -5.93
CA PHE A 81 2.79 -3.64 -5.05
C PHE A 81 2.41 -5.04 -4.59
N GLU A 82 2.31 -5.25 -3.29
CA GLU A 82 1.84 -6.51 -2.70
C GLU A 82 0.42 -6.37 -2.18
N PHE A 83 -0.48 -7.14 -2.78
CA PHE A 83 -1.87 -7.30 -2.38
C PHE A 83 -2.03 -8.52 -1.48
N ARG A 84 -2.69 -8.34 -0.33
CA ARG A 84 -2.98 -9.45 0.60
C ARG A 84 -4.47 -9.56 0.89
N GLN A 85 -4.92 -10.80 0.95
CA GLN A 85 -6.25 -11.17 1.44
C GLN A 85 -6.32 -11.12 2.97
N TRP A 86 -5.19 -11.39 3.62
CA TRP A 86 -4.99 -11.19 5.05
C TRP A 86 -3.88 -10.15 5.25
N PRO A 87 -4.23 -8.86 5.44
CA PRO A 87 -3.23 -7.79 5.52
C PRO A 87 -2.13 -8.04 6.56
N ASP A 88 -2.49 -8.60 7.71
CA ASP A 88 -1.60 -8.99 8.82
C ASP A 88 -0.72 -10.21 8.54
N ALA A 89 -0.83 -10.79 7.34
CA ALA A 89 -0.13 -11.98 6.89
C ALA A 89 -0.31 -13.19 7.82
N ARG A 90 -1.44 -13.28 8.54
CA ARG A 90 -1.75 -14.47 9.35
C ARG A 90 -1.96 -15.73 8.50
N GLN A 91 -2.30 -15.55 7.22
CA GLN A 91 -2.43 -16.58 6.20
C GLN A 91 -1.93 -16.03 4.86
N SER A 92 -1.43 -16.91 3.99
CA SER A 92 -1.03 -16.56 2.64
C SER A 92 -2.24 -16.38 1.73
N GLY A 93 -2.24 -15.36 0.90
CA GLY A 93 -3.27 -15.15 -0.13
C GLY A 93 -3.31 -13.70 -0.57
N SER A 94 -3.68 -13.46 -1.83
CA SER A 94 -3.72 -12.12 -2.41
C SER A 94 -5.15 -11.63 -2.61
N ILE A 95 -5.97 -12.38 -3.32
CA ILE A 95 -7.39 -12.17 -3.58
C ILE A 95 -8.04 -13.51 -3.97
N ASP A 96 -9.33 -13.69 -3.73
CA ASP A 96 -10.02 -14.91 -4.12
C ASP A 96 -10.06 -15.10 -5.66
N PRO A 97 -9.81 -16.32 -6.19
CA PRO A 97 -9.81 -16.56 -7.64
C PRO A 97 -11.13 -16.27 -8.37
N SER A 98 -12.25 -16.11 -7.65
CA SER A 98 -13.51 -15.65 -8.25
C SER A 98 -13.45 -14.19 -8.73
N HIS A 99 -12.57 -13.36 -8.17
CA HIS A 99 -12.49 -11.92 -8.42
C HIS A 99 -11.77 -11.57 -9.75
N ARG A 100 -12.08 -12.31 -10.81
CA ARG A 100 -11.48 -12.12 -12.13
C ARG A 100 -11.80 -10.73 -12.69
N GLY A 101 -10.80 -10.13 -13.31
CA GLY A 101 -10.89 -8.85 -13.99
C GLY A 101 -9.50 -8.24 -14.21
N PRO A 102 -9.42 -7.01 -14.72
CA PRO A 102 -8.14 -6.40 -15.05
C PRO A 102 -7.43 -5.86 -13.80
N VAL A 103 -6.15 -5.57 -13.99
CA VAL A 103 -5.33 -4.78 -13.08
C VAL A 103 -4.73 -3.59 -13.82
N SER A 104 -4.44 -2.51 -13.10
CA SER A 104 -3.89 -1.29 -13.69
C SER A 104 -3.02 -0.55 -12.67
N VAL A 105 -2.09 0.27 -13.16
CA VAL A 105 -1.30 1.19 -12.33
C VAL A 105 -1.39 2.59 -12.89
N TYR A 106 -1.72 3.54 -12.01
CA TYR A 106 -1.79 4.96 -12.30
C TYR A 106 -0.79 5.73 -11.47
N LEU A 107 -0.33 6.86 -12.00
CA LEU A 107 0.44 7.84 -11.26
C LEU A 107 -0.28 9.19 -11.26
N LYS A 108 -0.05 9.97 -10.21
CA LYS A 108 -0.42 11.39 -10.14
C LYS A 108 0.72 12.17 -9.49
N LYS A 109 1.26 13.14 -10.22
CA LYS A 109 2.19 14.11 -9.62
C LYS A 109 1.43 15.04 -8.69
N VAL A 110 2.01 15.34 -7.53
CA VAL A 110 1.46 16.32 -6.58
C VAL A 110 2.54 17.31 -6.18
N ASP A 111 2.13 18.54 -5.87
CA ASP A 111 3.07 19.60 -5.47
C ASP A 111 3.49 19.42 -4.00
N ASP A 112 2.53 19.04 -3.15
CA ASP A 112 2.70 18.77 -1.73
C ASP A 112 1.99 17.46 -1.36
N MET A 113 2.74 16.47 -0.87
CA MET A 113 2.20 15.15 -0.53
C MET A 113 1.17 15.17 0.60
N PHE A 114 1.27 16.11 1.53
CA PHE A 114 0.46 16.15 2.76
C PHE A 114 -0.80 16.99 2.62
N THR A 115 -0.84 17.92 1.66
CA THR A 115 -1.99 18.83 1.46
C THR A 115 -2.69 18.66 0.11
N SER A 116 -2.02 18.10 -0.91
CA SER A 116 -2.65 17.90 -2.22
C SER A 116 -3.71 16.79 -2.16
N ALA A 117 -4.90 17.08 -2.70
CA ALA A 117 -5.96 16.09 -2.78
C ALA A 117 -5.58 14.92 -3.70
N ALA A 118 -5.77 13.70 -3.22
CA ALA A 118 -5.65 12.50 -4.04
C ALA A 118 -6.72 12.45 -5.13
N ALA A 119 -7.97 12.70 -4.75
CA ALA A 119 -9.10 12.77 -5.68
C ALA A 119 -8.99 13.96 -6.65
N GLY A 120 -9.68 13.85 -7.79
CA GLY A 120 -9.69 14.84 -8.86
C GLY A 120 -8.74 14.53 -10.00
N SER A 121 -8.39 15.56 -10.78
CA SER A 121 -7.57 15.46 -11.99
C SER A 121 -6.09 15.17 -11.72
N GLY A 122 -5.36 14.85 -12.80
CA GLY A 122 -3.91 14.67 -12.79
C GLY A 122 -3.44 13.21 -12.80
N TRP A 123 -4.37 12.26 -12.86
CA TRP A 123 -4.06 10.85 -12.98
C TRP A 123 -3.81 10.45 -14.43
N PHE A 124 -2.84 9.58 -14.65
CA PHE A 124 -2.60 8.91 -15.93
C PHE A 124 -2.19 7.46 -15.67
N LYS A 125 -2.58 6.57 -16.59
CA LYS A 125 -2.30 5.15 -16.50
C LYS A 125 -0.93 4.85 -17.09
N ILE A 126 -0.05 4.17 -16.35
CA ILE A 126 1.28 3.77 -16.84
C ILE A 126 1.34 2.32 -17.29
N TRP A 127 0.37 1.50 -16.87
CA TRP A 127 0.27 0.10 -17.24
C TRP A 127 -1.13 -0.44 -16.97
N ASP A 128 -1.60 -1.38 -17.80
CA ASP A 128 -2.74 -2.24 -17.51
C ASP A 128 -2.56 -3.65 -18.05
N ASP A 129 -3.35 -4.56 -17.48
CA ASP A 129 -3.42 -5.94 -17.90
C ASP A 129 -4.85 -6.49 -17.73
N GLY A 130 -5.45 -6.87 -18.85
CA GLY A 130 -6.84 -7.28 -18.97
C GLY A 130 -7.01 -8.79 -19.17
N LEU A 131 -7.89 -9.15 -20.12
CA LEU A 131 -8.10 -10.54 -20.54
C LEU A 131 -7.15 -10.85 -21.70
N ASP A 132 -6.29 -11.87 -21.53
CA ASP A 132 -5.36 -12.30 -22.57
C ASP A 132 -5.99 -13.31 -23.55
N SER A 133 -5.22 -13.71 -24.57
CA SER A 133 -5.64 -14.69 -25.58
C SER A 133 -5.82 -16.12 -25.04
N GLU A 134 -5.28 -16.44 -23.87
CA GLU A 134 -5.43 -17.73 -23.19
C GLU A 134 -6.64 -17.75 -22.25
N GLY A 135 -7.37 -16.63 -22.16
CA GLY A 135 -8.53 -16.48 -21.29
C GLY A 135 -8.16 -16.23 -19.82
N LYS A 136 -6.92 -15.80 -19.55
CA LYS A 136 -6.45 -15.42 -18.21
C LYS A 136 -6.59 -13.92 -18.01
N TRP A 137 -7.13 -13.57 -16.86
CA TRP A 137 -7.27 -12.19 -16.41
C TRP A 137 -6.01 -11.69 -15.72
N GLY A 138 -5.82 -10.37 -15.67
CA GLY A 138 -4.75 -9.75 -14.90
C GLY A 138 -4.73 -10.20 -13.44
N VAL A 139 -5.91 -10.38 -12.82
CA VAL A 139 -6.03 -10.97 -11.48
C VAL A 139 -5.52 -12.42 -11.41
N ASP A 140 -5.72 -13.25 -12.44
CA ASP A 140 -5.19 -14.62 -12.45
C ASP A 140 -3.65 -14.60 -12.41
N ARG A 141 -3.03 -13.67 -13.15
CA ARG A 141 -1.57 -13.48 -13.16
C ARG A 141 -1.05 -12.87 -11.85
N LEU A 142 -1.81 -11.95 -11.24
CA LEU A 142 -1.53 -11.42 -9.90
C LEU A 142 -1.52 -12.54 -8.85
N ILE A 143 -2.52 -13.44 -8.89
CA ILE A 143 -2.59 -14.61 -7.99
C ILE A 143 -1.41 -15.54 -8.23
N ALA A 144 -1.06 -15.81 -9.50
CA ALA A 144 0.09 -16.64 -9.85
C ALA A 144 1.43 -16.05 -9.32
N ASN A 145 1.52 -14.73 -9.23
CA ASN A 145 2.64 -14.00 -8.63
C ASN A 145 2.48 -13.74 -7.12
N ASN A 146 1.63 -14.50 -6.43
CA ASN A 146 1.39 -14.39 -4.99
C ASN A 146 0.97 -12.99 -4.51
N GLY A 147 0.25 -12.23 -5.34
CA GLY A 147 -0.18 -10.86 -5.03
C GLY A 147 0.85 -9.79 -5.34
N LEU A 148 1.97 -10.13 -5.99
CA LEU A 148 3.00 -9.17 -6.38
C LEU A 148 2.76 -8.66 -7.80
N LEU A 149 2.67 -7.33 -7.93
CA LEU A 149 2.58 -6.61 -9.19
C LEU A 149 3.76 -5.65 -9.31
N THR A 150 4.71 -5.92 -10.21
CA THR A 150 5.88 -5.05 -10.44
C THR A 150 5.72 -4.25 -11.72
N VAL A 151 5.86 -2.93 -11.66
CA VAL A 151 5.97 -2.03 -12.82
C VAL A 151 7.25 -1.20 -12.73
N GLU A 152 7.80 -0.80 -13.87
CA GLU A 152 8.90 0.16 -13.97
C GLU A 152 8.35 1.58 -14.15
N LEU A 153 8.86 2.54 -13.37
CA LEU A 153 8.51 3.95 -13.52
C LEU A 153 8.96 4.48 -14.90
N PRO A 154 8.09 5.18 -15.65
CA PRO A 154 8.49 5.81 -16.91
C PRO A 154 9.69 6.76 -16.74
N SER A 155 10.66 6.70 -17.66
CA SER A 155 11.89 7.52 -17.60
C SER A 155 11.64 9.02 -17.82
N GLY A 156 10.47 9.38 -18.36
CA GLY A 156 10.05 10.75 -18.59
C GLY A 156 9.47 11.46 -17.37
N LEU A 157 9.42 10.82 -16.20
CA LEU A 157 8.88 11.44 -14.99
C LEU A 157 9.89 12.41 -14.37
N PRO A 158 9.56 13.71 -14.21
CA PRO A 158 10.41 14.63 -13.48
C PRO A 158 10.38 14.31 -11.98
N ALA A 159 11.46 14.64 -11.28
CA ALA A 159 11.57 14.48 -9.84
C ALA A 159 10.43 15.16 -9.05
N GLY A 160 10.14 14.65 -7.86
CA GLY A 160 9.13 15.20 -6.94
C GLY A 160 8.14 14.17 -6.44
N TYR A 161 7.08 14.64 -5.79
CA TYR A 161 6.07 13.78 -5.16
C TYR A 161 5.10 13.17 -6.16
N TYR A 162 4.82 11.88 -5.98
CA TYR A 162 3.80 11.16 -6.74
C TYR A 162 2.98 10.24 -5.84
N LEU A 163 1.70 10.13 -6.15
CA LEU A 163 0.87 9.02 -5.72
C LEU A 163 0.94 7.91 -6.78
N ALA A 164 1.28 6.70 -6.35
CA ALA A 164 1.24 5.51 -7.18
C ALA A 164 0.07 4.62 -6.76
N ARG A 165 -0.84 4.38 -7.70
CA ARG A 165 -2.15 3.76 -7.48
C ARG A 165 -2.28 2.47 -8.28
N PRO A 166 -2.00 1.29 -7.70
CA PRO A 166 -2.45 0.03 -8.27
C PRO A 166 -3.96 -0.12 -8.08
N GLU A 167 -4.61 -0.73 -9.07
CA GLU A 167 -6.05 -0.94 -9.14
C GLU A 167 -6.33 -2.37 -9.57
N ILE A 168 -7.25 -3.02 -8.86
CA ILE A 168 -7.86 -4.29 -9.25
C ILE A 168 -9.36 -4.02 -9.45
N LEU A 169 -9.88 -4.41 -10.61
CA LEU A 169 -11.31 -4.43 -10.86
C LEU A 169 -11.79 -5.88 -10.90
N ALA A 170 -12.66 -6.27 -9.98
CA ALA A 170 -13.28 -7.59 -9.96
C ALA A 170 -14.68 -7.54 -10.59
N LEU A 171 -14.92 -8.42 -11.57
CA LEU A 171 -16.10 -8.39 -12.43
C LEU A 171 -17.16 -9.44 -12.08
N HIS A 172 -16.92 -10.23 -11.03
CA HIS A 172 -17.76 -11.38 -10.68
C HIS A 172 -19.21 -11.04 -10.31
N GLN A 173 -19.49 -9.78 -9.97
CA GLN A 173 -20.84 -9.25 -9.75
C GLN A 173 -21.19 -8.03 -10.60
N ALA A 174 -20.33 -7.70 -11.59
CA ALA A 174 -20.45 -6.50 -12.41
C ALA A 174 -21.82 -6.38 -13.10
N VAL A 175 -22.36 -7.50 -13.60
CA VAL A 175 -23.64 -7.50 -14.35
C VAL A 175 -24.82 -7.93 -13.47
N SER A 176 -24.68 -9.03 -12.73
CA SER A 176 -25.76 -9.63 -11.92
C SER A 176 -26.27 -8.70 -10.82
N LEU A 177 -25.36 -7.99 -10.14
CA LEU A 177 -25.70 -7.07 -9.06
C LEU A 177 -25.44 -5.60 -9.41
N LYS A 178 -24.98 -5.32 -10.64
CA LYS A 178 -24.50 -3.99 -11.06
C LYS A 178 -23.42 -3.46 -10.13
N ASP A 179 -22.52 -4.35 -9.71
CA ASP A 179 -21.49 -4.09 -8.70
C ASP A 179 -20.10 -4.47 -9.23
N PRO A 180 -19.50 -3.66 -10.13
CA PRO A 180 -18.08 -3.77 -10.44
C PRO A 180 -17.27 -3.31 -9.23
N GLN A 181 -16.43 -4.20 -8.69
CA GLN A 181 -15.74 -3.97 -7.43
C GLN A 181 -14.31 -3.52 -7.63
N TYR A 182 -13.98 -2.34 -7.13
CA TYR A 182 -12.64 -1.76 -7.22
C TYR A 182 -11.89 -1.94 -5.90
N TYR A 183 -10.68 -2.50 -5.97
CA TYR A 183 -9.71 -2.55 -4.88
C TYR A 183 -8.52 -1.70 -5.26
N VAL A 184 -8.29 -0.64 -4.50
CA VAL A 184 -7.32 0.41 -4.82
C VAL A 184 -6.58 0.80 -3.56
N GLY A 185 -5.40 1.39 -3.73
CA GLY A 185 -4.62 1.99 -2.67
C GLY A 185 -3.62 2.97 -3.27
N CYS A 186 -3.02 3.83 -2.45
CA CYS A 186 -1.99 4.74 -2.91
C CYS A 186 -0.72 4.61 -2.09
N ALA A 187 0.40 4.41 -2.78
CA ALA A 187 1.72 4.64 -2.22
C ALA A 187 2.15 6.09 -2.43
N GLN A 188 2.78 6.67 -1.41
CA GLN A 188 3.42 7.98 -1.42
C GLN A 188 4.89 7.79 -1.76
N ILE A 189 5.29 8.27 -2.94
CA ILE A 189 6.68 8.18 -3.37
C ILE A 189 7.24 9.55 -3.72
N TYR A 190 8.55 9.68 -3.60
CA TYR A 190 9.31 10.80 -4.14
C TYR A 190 10.25 10.28 -5.21
N ILE A 191 10.06 10.72 -6.46
CA ILE A 191 11.00 10.41 -7.53
C ILE A 191 12.22 11.30 -7.36
N GLU A 192 13.38 10.71 -7.09
CA GLU A 192 14.59 11.42 -6.66
C GLU A 192 15.28 12.17 -7.81
N ASP A 193 15.22 11.63 -9.02
CA ASP A 193 15.87 12.17 -10.21
C ASP A 193 15.03 11.90 -11.48
N GLY A 194 15.22 12.75 -12.50
CA GLY A 194 14.47 12.67 -13.76
C GLY A 194 14.78 13.79 -14.73
N PRO A 195 14.02 13.91 -15.83
CA PRO A 195 14.12 15.04 -16.74
C PRO A 195 13.76 16.36 -16.05
N SER A 196 14.36 17.45 -16.51
CA SER A 196 14.00 18.81 -16.10
C SER A 196 12.68 19.25 -16.73
N GLY A 197 11.94 20.11 -16.03
CA GLY A 197 10.70 20.71 -16.53
C GLY A 197 9.46 20.06 -15.92
N SER A 198 8.29 20.54 -16.33
CA SER A 198 7.01 20.03 -15.87
C SER A 198 6.64 18.72 -16.56
N LEU A 199 5.90 17.86 -15.85
CA LEU A 199 5.30 16.68 -16.45
C LEU A 199 4.15 17.12 -17.35
N ASP A 200 4.26 16.86 -18.65
CA ASP A 200 3.20 17.11 -19.62
C ASP A 200 2.50 15.79 -19.99
N ILE A 201 1.20 15.73 -19.74
CA ILE A 201 0.35 14.57 -20.03
C ILE A 201 -0.69 15.03 -21.04
N PRO A 202 -0.66 14.53 -22.28
CA PRO A 202 -1.68 14.86 -23.26
C PRO A 202 -3.08 14.52 -22.73
N SER A 203 -4.05 15.39 -23.03
CA SER A 203 -5.40 15.34 -22.44
C SER A 203 -6.11 14.00 -22.61
N GLU A 204 -5.81 13.24 -23.67
CA GLU A 204 -6.37 11.91 -23.94
C GLU A 204 -5.85 10.80 -23.02
N TYR A 205 -4.75 11.04 -22.30
CA TYR A 205 -4.17 10.12 -21.31
C TYR A 205 -4.42 10.56 -19.87
N ALA A 206 -4.87 11.80 -19.67
CA ALA A 206 -5.18 12.36 -18.36
C ALA A 206 -6.64 12.11 -17.98
N VAL A 207 -6.88 11.75 -16.73
CA VAL A 207 -8.23 11.57 -16.18
C VAL A 207 -8.38 12.17 -14.79
N SER A 208 -9.64 12.32 -14.36
CA SER A 208 -10.01 12.55 -12.97
C SER A 208 -10.44 11.24 -12.32
N ILE A 209 -9.99 11.02 -11.07
CA ILE A 209 -10.45 9.90 -10.25
C ILE A 209 -11.03 10.49 -8.95
N PRO A 210 -12.34 10.32 -8.67
CA PRO A 210 -13.37 9.69 -9.50
C PRO A 210 -13.68 10.48 -10.78
N GLY A 211 -14.45 9.85 -11.69
CA GLY A 211 -15.02 10.50 -12.88
C GLY A 211 -14.63 9.86 -14.22
N TYR A 212 -13.61 9.01 -14.25
CA TYR A 212 -13.21 8.30 -15.48
C TYR A 212 -14.10 7.08 -15.80
N VAL A 213 -14.89 6.63 -14.81
CA VAL A 213 -15.86 5.53 -14.91
C VAL A 213 -17.19 5.91 -14.29
N ASP A 214 -18.28 5.44 -14.90
CA ASP A 214 -19.65 5.58 -14.43
C ASP A 214 -20.39 4.23 -14.27
N GLY A 215 -19.76 3.13 -14.70
CA GLY A 215 -20.28 1.77 -14.58
C GLY A 215 -21.04 1.28 -15.81
N SER A 216 -21.35 2.17 -16.77
CA SER A 216 -21.95 1.81 -18.05
C SER A 216 -20.92 1.40 -19.11
N GLU A 217 -19.63 1.66 -18.86
CA GLU A 217 -18.58 1.34 -19.82
C GLU A 217 -18.50 -0.17 -20.07
N PRO A 218 -18.17 -0.60 -21.31
CA PRO A 218 -18.06 -2.01 -21.65
C PRO A 218 -17.18 -2.84 -20.70
N GLY A 219 -16.10 -2.26 -20.19
CA GLY A 219 -15.17 -2.92 -19.27
C GLY A 219 -15.71 -3.09 -17.84
N ASN A 220 -16.69 -2.28 -17.43
CA ASN A 220 -17.37 -2.35 -16.13
C ASN A 220 -18.67 -3.16 -16.18
N ASN A 221 -19.21 -3.40 -17.38
CA ASN A 221 -20.43 -4.18 -17.61
C ASN A 221 -20.12 -5.48 -18.37
N TRP A 222 -19.08 -6.19 -17.94
CA TRP A 222 -18.62 -7.43 -18.56
C TRP A 222 -19.10 -8.65 -17.77
N ASN A 223 -19.83 -9.56 -18.42
CA ASN A 223 -20.32 -10.79 -17.82
C ASN A 223 -19.28 -11.92 -17.97
N LEU A 224 -18.68 -12.32 -16.84
CA LEU A 224 -17.70 -13.41 -16.81
C LEU A 224 -18.29 -14.80 -17.14
N TYR A 225 -19.61 -14.97 -16.99
CA TYR A 225 -20.28 -16.26 -17.02
C TYR A 225 -21.13 -16.47 -18.27
N ASP A 226 -21.50 -15.39 -18.96
CA ASP A 226 -22.30 -15.45 -20.19
C ASP A 226 -21.80 -14.43 -21.21
N SER A 227 -20.91 -14.90 -22.10
CA SER A 227 -20.34 -14.07 -23.16
C SER A 227 -21.37 -13.52 -24.15
N SER A 228 -22.58 -14.09 -24.25
CA SER A 228 -23.63 -13.56 -25.13
C SER A 228 -24.21 -12.24 -24.64
N GLN A 229 -24.00 -11.92 -23.36
CA GLN A 229 -24.39 -10.64 -22.75
C GLN A 229 -23.27 -9.59 -22.78
N ASN A 230 -22.08 -9.95 -23.29
CA ASN A 230 -20.97 -9.01 -23.31
C ASN A 230 -21.16 -7.93 -24.36
N PRO A 231 -20.79 -6.68 -24.04
CA PRO A 231 -20.94 -5.53 -24.94
C PRO A 231 -20.00 -5.58 -26.16
N SER A 232 -18.99 -6.46 -26.14
CA SER A 232 -17.99 -6.66 -27.20
C SER A 232 -17.47 -8.09 -27.16
N THR A 233 -16.87 -8.54 -28.26
CA THR A 233 -16.13 -9.81 -28.32
C THR A 233 -14.75 -9.73 -27.65
N THR A 234 -14.22 -8.52 -27.47
CA THR A 234 -12.94 -8.25 -26.81
C THR A 234 -13.16 -7.39 -25.58
N TYR A 235 -12.51 -7.76 -24.47
CA TYR A 235 -12.50 -6.95 -23.27
C TYR A 235 -11.62 -5.71 -23.45
N THR A 236 -12.10 -4.56 -22.99
CA THR A 236 -11.32 -3.32 -22.93
C THR A 236 -11.22 -2.90 -21.48
N VAL A 237 -9.99 -2.71 -20.99
CA VAL A 237 -9.75 -2.20 -19.63
C VAL A 237 -10.33 -0.78 -19.50
N PRO A 238 -11.11 -0.48 -18.45
CA PRO A 238 -11.61 0.88 -18.21
C PRO A 238 -10.51 1.93 -18.07
N GLY A 239 -10.89 3.20 -18.31
CA GLY A 239 -9.99 4.35 -18.18
C GLY A 239 -9.18 4.70 -19.42
N PRO A 240 -8.21 5.63 -19.29
CA PRO A 240 -7.42 6.10 -20.41
C PRO A 240 -6.52 4.98 -20.93
N LYS A 241 -5.97 5.19 -22.13
CA LYS A 241 -4.88 4.33 -22.64
C LYS A 241 -3.64 4.52 -21.77
N VAL A 242 -2.78 3.50 -21.77
CA VAL A 242 -1.46 3.58 -21.14
C VAL A 242 -0.63 4.71 -21.77
N TYR A 243 0.00 5.51 -20.92
CA TYR A 243 0.93 6.57 -21.25
C TYR A 243 2.23 6.39 -20.47
N SER A 244 3.32 6.15 -21.21
CA SER A 244 4.66 6.04 -20.65
C SER A 244 5.51 7.21 -21.18
N PRO A 245 5.60 8.33 -20.46
CA PRO A 245 6.46 9.43 -20.87
C PRO A 245 7.92 8.96 -20.87
N SER A 246 8.65 9.31 -21.93
CA SER A 246 10.07 8.99 -22.08
C SER A 246 10.92 10.25 -21.96
N GLY A 247 12.04 10.18 -21.25
CA GLY A 247 12.97 11.29 -21.12
C GLY A 247 14.34 10.79 -20.66
N SER A 248 15.34 11.64 -20.79
CA SER A 248 16.66 11.39 -20.21
C SER A 248 16.80 12.18 -18.92
N SER A 249 17.36 11.55 -17.88
CA SER A 249 17.71 12.23 -16.64
C SER A 249 18.56 13.45 -16.96
N SER A 250 18.20 14.62 -16.43
CA SER A 250 18.95 15.86 -16.71
C SER A 250 20.28 15.95 -15.98
N GLY A 251 20.76 14.86 -15.36
CA GLY A 251 21.95 14.85 -14.51
C GLY A 251 21.79 15.74 -13.26
N VAL A 252 20.55 16.09 -12.91
CA VAL A 252 20.23 16.76 -11.64
C VAL A 252 20.58 15.80 -10.51
N MET A 253 21.25 16.31 -9.48
CA MET A 253 21.61 15.49 -8.32
C MET A 253 20.33 15.04 -7.62
N ALA A 254 20.22 13.73 -7.39
CA ALA A 254 19.17 13.15 -6.56
C ALA A 254 19.11 13.84 -5.20
N LEU A 255 17.90 14.17 -4.74
CA LEU A 255 17.71 14.71 -3.40
C LEU A 255 18.01 13.61 -2.38
N ALA A 256 18.84 13.89 -1.37
CA ALA A 256 19.10 12.89 -0.33
C ALA A 256 17.81 12.63 0.47
N ALA A 257 17.57 11.37 0.87
CA ALA A 257 16.37 11.00 1.62
C ALA A 257 16.06 11.92 2.82
N LYS A 258 17.09 12.32 3.59
CA LYS A 258 16.94 13.23 4.73
C LYS A 258 16.34 14.61 4.39
N ASP A 259 16.42 15.02 3.13
CA ASP A 259 15.97 16.32 2.64
C ASP A 259 14.58 16.22 1.96
N ILE A 260 14.03 15.00 1.85
CA ILE A 260 12.65 14.74 1.39
C ILE A 260 11.70 14.85 2.59
N GLU A 261 10.68 15.70 2.48
CA GLU A 261 9.66 15.82 3.52
C GLU A 261 8.88 14.51 3.65
N GLY A 262 8.80 13.99 4.88
CA GLY A 262 8.21 12.69 5.14
C GLY A 262 9.09 11.50 4.81
N ALA A 263 10.36 11.66 4.43
CA ALA A 263 11.22 10.47 4.40
C ALA A 263 11.26 9.78 5.77
N VAL A 264 11.35 8.46 5.76
CA VAL A 264 11.50 7.68 6.99
C VAL A 264 12.74 8.20 7.73
N PRO A 265 12.63 8.53 9.04
CA PRO A 265 13.77 9.07 9.78
C PRO A 265 14.98 8.15 9.75
N ALA A 266 16.18 8.69 9.51
CA ALA A 266 17.41 7.91 9.44
C ALA A 266 17.79 7.24 10.78
N ASN A 267 17.33 7.80 11.89
CA ASN A 267 17.50 7.24 13.23
C ASN A 267 16.37 6.27 13.62
N CYS A 268 15.55 5.82 12.66
CA CYS A 268 14.46 4.91 12.95
C CYS A 268 14.97 3.55 13.37
N LEU A 269 14.68 3.16 14.60
CA LEU A 269 15.12 1.88 15.15
C LEU A 269 14.22 0.72 14.70
N LEU A 270 12.93 1.00 14.55
CA LEU A 270 11.91 0.02 14.19
C LEU A 270 10.66 0.74 13.66
N LYS A 271 9.97 0.13 12.70
CA LYS A 271 8.85 0.72 11.95
C LYS A 271 7.58 -0.12 12.01
N VAL A 272 6.43 0.53 12.09
CA VAL A 272 5.08 -0.05 11.94
C VAL A 272 4.24 0.88 11.09
N GLY A 273 3.92 0.48 9.85
CA GLY A 273 3.23 1.38 8.92
C GLY A 273 4.01 2.69 8.76
N ASN A 274 3.40 3.78 9.21
CA ASN A 274 3.96 5.13 9.14
C ASN A 274 4.34 5.70 10.52
N TRP A 275 4.62 4.82 11.48
CA TRP A 275 5.19 5.12 12.79
C TRP A 275 6.62 4.59 12.90
N CYS A 276 7.45 5.31 13.66
CA CYS A 276 8.83 4.96 13.91
C CYS A 276 9.17 5.09 15.40
N GLY A 277 9.83 4.06 15.95
CA GLY A 277 10.46 4.12 17.26
C GLY A 277 11.82 4.80 17.18
N VAL A 278 12.01 5.87 17.96
CA VAL A 278 13.24 6.66 17.99
C VAL A 278 14.04 6.43 19.28
N PRO A 279 15.38 6.54 19.25
CA PRO A 279 16.23 6.32 20.42
C PRO A 279 15.78 7.13 21.64
N LEU A 280 15.91 6.54 22.83
CA LEU A 280 15.72 7.24 24.10
C LEU A 280 16.89 8.18 24.39
N GLU A 281 16.61 9.23 25.15
CA GLU A 281 17.64 10.18 25.58
C GLU A 281 18.55 9.57 26.64
N THR A 282 19.79 10.06 26.71
CA THR A 282 20.74 9.64 27.76
C THR A 282 20.31 10.14 29.14
N TYR A 283 20.52 9.31 30.16
CA TYR A 283 20.20 9.66 31.55
C TYR A 283 21.24 9.10 32.53
N SER A 284 21.39 9.79 33.67
CA SER A 284 22.33 9.43 34.74
C SER A 284 21.74 9.61 36.15
N THR A 285 20.42 9.78 36.27
CA THR A 285 19.71 10.00 37.54
C THR A 285 18.50 9.09 37.63
N GLN A 286 18.06 8.78 38.86
CA GLN A 286 16.87 7.96 39.08
C GLN A 286 15.63 8.57 38.40
N VAL A 287 15.44 9.88 38.51
CA VAL A 287 14.33 10.60 37.86
C VAL A 287 14.43 10.46 36.34
N GLY A 288 15.59 10.77 35.76
CA GLY A 288 15.79 10.66 34.31
C GLY A 288 15.61 9.24 33.77
N CYS A 289 15.93 8.21 34.56
CA CYS A 289 15.67 6.82 34.20
C CYS A 289 14.17 6.56 34.02
N TRP A 290 13.36 6.94 35.01
CA TRP A 290 11.90 6.75 34.96
C TRP A 290 11.23 7.65 33.93
N ASP A 291 11.74 8.88 33.71
CA ASP A 291 11.26 9.75 32.64
C ASP A 291 11.43 9.08 31.26
N GLN A 292 12.54 8.37 31.03
CA GLN A 292 12.77 7.63 29.78
C GLN A 292 11.96 6.34 29.68
N VAL A 293 11.61 5.69 30.81
CA VAL A 293 10.62 4.59 30.82
C VAL A 293 9.27 5.09 30.31
N ASP A 294 8.78 6.21 30.87
CA ASP A 294 7.52 6.82 30.48
C ASP A 294 7.54 7.28 29.01
N ALA A 295 8.64 7.91 28.57
CA ALA A 295 8.82 8.29 27.17
C ALA A 295 8.79 7.08 26.22
N CYS A 296 9.40 5.95 26.62
CA CYS A 296 9.38 4.73 25.82
C CYS A 296 7.97 4.16 25.66
N TYR A 297 7.21 4.04 26.76
CA TYR A 297 5.86 3.52 26.71
C TYR A 297 4.90 4.48 26.00
N ALA A 298 5.11 5.79 26.10
CA ALA A 298 4.37 6.77 25.31
C ALA A 298 4.63 6.63 23.81
N GLN A 299 5.86 6.29 23.40
CA GLN A 299 6.16 5.91 22.01
C GLN A 299 5.42 4.62 21.62
N GLY A 300 5.43 3.60 22.49
CA GLY A 300 4.73 2.33 22.26
C GLY A 300 3.21 2.49 22.13
N GLU A 301 2.57 3.30 22.97
CA GLU A 301 1.14 3.60 22.90
C GLU A 301 0.76 4.24 21.55
N LYS A 302 1.58 5.19 21.07
CA LYS A 302 1.42 5.78 19.73
C LYS A 302 1.58 4.74 18.62
N CYS A 303 2.48 3.77 18.77
CA CYS A 303 2.62 2.68 17.82
C CYS A 303 1.32 1.87 17.72
N PHE A 304 0.74 1.45 18.86
CA PHE A 304 -0.50 0.67 18.85
C PHE A 304 -1.71 1.46 18.35
N SER A 305 -1.82 2.75 18.70
CA SER A 305 -2.95 3.59 18.26
C SER A 305 -2.90 3.95 16.76
N SER A 306 -1.72 3.86 16.15
CA SER A 306 -1.52 4.08 14.71
C SER A 306 -1.23 2.80 13.93
N ALA A 307 -1.37 1.62 14.55
CA ALA A 307 -1.08 0.35 13.92
C ALA A 307 -2.06 0.07 12.77
N PRO A 308 -1.56 -0.19 11.54
CA PRO A 308 -2.39 -0.52 10.39
C PRO A 308 -2.97 -1.94 10.50
N PRO A 309 -3.95 -2.31 9.65
CA PRO A 309 -4.45 -3.68 9.55
C PRO A 309 -3.39 -4.72 9.18
N THR A 310 -2.21 -4.30 8.70
CA THR A 310 -1.05 -5.18 8.49
C THR A 310 -0.38 -5.64 9.79
N GLY A 311 -0.86 -5.16 10.95
CA GLY A 311 -0.51 -5.68 12.27
C GLY A 311 0.47 -4.81 13.05
N SER A 312 0.66 -5.18 14.32
CA SER A 312 1.39 -4.40 15.33
C SER A 312 2.56 -5.15 15.97
N LYS A 313 3.05 -6.24 15.37
CA LYS A 313 4.12 -7.10 15.97
C LYS A 313 5.36 -6.32 16.38
N ASN A 314 5.68 -5.27 15.63
CA ASN A 314 6.80 -4.40 15.89
C ASN A 314 6.53 -3.43 17.07
N CYS A 315 5.28 -3.06 17.34
CA CYS A 315 4.90 -2.38 18.59
C CYS A 315 5.13 -3.29 19.82
N ASP A 316 4.81 -4.58 19.70
CA ASP A 316 5.11 -5.57 20.76
C ASP A 316 6.63 -5.70 20.98
N ALA A 317 7.41 -5.76 19.90
CA ALA A 317 8.87 -5.80 19.95
C ALA A 317 9.45 -4.54 20.59
N TRP A 318 8.87 -3.36 20.34
CA TRP A 318 9.25 -2.11 21.00
C TRP A 318 9.04 -2.16 22.52
N ASN A 319 7.84 -2.53 22.95
CA ASN A 319 7.51 -2.58 24.38
C ASN A 319 8.36 -3.63 25.11
N SER A 320 8.55 -4.81 24.52
CA SER A 320 9.30 -5.91 25.15
C SER A 320 10.83 -5.76 25.06
N GLY A 321 11.34 -5.30 23.91
CA GLY A 321 12.78 -5.19 23.63
C GLY A 321 13.40 -3.85 24.00
N MET A 322 12.60 -2.81 24.24
CA MET A 322 13.10 -1.51 24.67
C MET A 322 12.48 -1.05 26.00
N CYS A 323 11.16 -0.91 26.08
CA CYS A 323 10.53 -0.28 27.26
C CYS A 323 10.62 -1.14 28.52
N LYS A 324 10.45 -2.45 28.38
CA LYS A 324 10.68 -3.40 29.47
C LYS A 324 12.15 -3.43 29.89
N VAL A 325 13.09 -3.37 28.94
CA VAL A 325 14.53 -3.41 29.23
C VAL A 325 14.96 -2.21 30.07
N ILE A 326 14.55 -1.00 29.71
CA ILE A 326 14.84 0.20 30.52
C ILE A 326 14.11 0.16 31.88
N SER A 327 12.87 -0.32 31.92
CA SER A 327 12.11 -0.46 33.17
C SER A 327 12.78 -1.43 34.16
N ASP A 328 13.26 -2.57 33.67
CA ASP A 328 14.00 -3.55 34.48
C ASP A 328 15.33 -2.95 34.99
N GLN A 329 16.02 -2.17 34.16
CA GLN A 329 17.25 -1.46 34.55
C GLN A 329 17.00 -0.44 35.67
N CYS A 330 15.98 0.42 35.53
CA CYS A 330 15.63 1.43 36.54
C CYS A 330 15.22 0.77 37.87
N THR A 331 14.47 -0.34 37.78
CA THR A 331 14.06 -1.15 38.94
C THR A 331 15.26 -1.76 39.68
N ALA A 332 16.30 -2.17 38.95
CA ALA A 332 17.54 -2.70 39.52
C ALA A 332 18.44 -1.63 40.18
N GLY A 333 18.05 -0.35 40.16
CA GLY A 333 18.84 0.75 40.71
C GLY A 333 19.99 1.21 39.80
N ASN A 334 20.03 0.76 38.54
CA ASN A 334 21.01 1.25 37.57
C ASN A 334 20.40 2.41 36.77
N TRP A 335 20.81 3.64 37.11
CA TRP A 335 20.27 4.86 36.52
C TRP A 335 21.17 5.51 35.47
N ASN A 336 22.12 4.76 34.91
CA ASN A 336 22.92 5.20 33.78
C ASN A 336 22.44 4.49 32.51
N GLY A 337 22.05 5.23 31.48
CA GLY A 337 21.57 4.64 30.23
C GLY A 337 21.41 5.65 29.09
N PRO A 338 20.72 5.26 28.01
CA PRO A 338 19.89 4.06 27.88
C PRO A 338 20.69 2.74 27.85
N PRO A 339 20.10 1.61 28.28
CA PRO A 339 20.66 0.29 28.01
C PRO A 339 20.78 0.04 26.51
N GLU A 340 21.63 -0.90 26.14
CA GLU A 340 21.58 -1.50 24.81
C GLU A 340 20.18 -2.11 24.59
N ASN A 341 19.49 -1.67 23.54
CA ASN A 341 18.16 -2.15 23.22
C ASN A 341 18.23 -3.60 22.71
N GLN A 342 17.16 -4.36 22.93
CA GLN A 342 17.02 -5.76 22.49
C GLN A 342 15.89 -5.90 21.46
N ILE A 343 15.65 -4.83 20.70
CA ILE A 343 14.65 -4.82 19.65
C ILE A 343 15.16 -5.61 18.44
N SER A 344 14.25 -6.33 17.80
CA SER A 344 14.50 -6.99 16.53
C SER A 344 13.26 -6.78 15.67
N ALA A 345 13.43 -6.08 14.54
CA ALA A 345 12.33 -5.81 13.63
C ALA A 345 11.79 -7.15 13.09
N THR A 346 10.50 -7.37 13.30
CA THR A 346 9.74 -8.43 12.64
C THR A 346 9.23 -7.86 11.32
N THR A 347 9.69 -8.44 10.22
CA THR A 347 9.22 -8.11 8.88
C THR A 347 8.48 -9.31 8.29
N VAL A 348 7.37 -9.06 7.60
CA VAL A 348 6.75 -10.09 6.77
C VAL A 348 7.62 -10.23 5.51
N PRO A 349 8.21 -11.40 5.22
CA PRO A 349 8.99 -11.60 3.99
C PRO A 349 8.06 -11.54 2.77
N ALA A 350 8.65 -11.32 1.58
CA ALA A 350 7.89 -11.47 0.34
C ALA A 350 7.31 -12.89 0.23
N PRO A 351 6.08 -13.05 -0.28
CA PRO A 351 5.42 -14.35 -0.40
C PRO A 351 6.04 -15.25 -1.49
N GLY A 352 6.99 -14.72 -2.26
CA GLY A 352 7.74 -15.41 -3.30
C GLY A 352 8.82 -14.51 -3.88
N ALA A 353 9.40 -14.92 -5.02
CA ALA A 353 10.31 -14.07 -5.78
C ALA A 353 9.57 -12.81 -6.28
N ILE A 354 10.22 -11.65 -6.17
CA ILE A 354 9.71 -10.42 -6.75
C ILE A 354 9.69 -10.58 -8.28
N PRO A 355 8.53 -10.45 -8.95
CA PRO A 355 8.46 -10.61 -10.39
C PRO A 355 9.16 -9.44 -11.09
N GLU A 356 9.65 -9.69 -12.30
CA GLU A 356 10.15 -8.63 -13.17
C GLU A 356 9.06 -7.61 -13.52
N ALA A 357 9.47 -6.41 -13.94
CA ALA A 357 8.55 -5.40 -14.41
C ALA A 357 7.77 -5.89 -15.64
N VAL A 358 6.49 -5.58 -15.65
CA VAL A 358 5.52 -6.01 -16.68
C VAL A 358 5.43 -5.07 -17.88
N ASN A 359 6.18 -3.97 -17.90
CA ASN A 359 6.11 -2.88 -18.89
C ASN A 359 7.45 -2.47 -19.46
#